data_AF-A0A1F9VMA7-F1
#
_entry.id   AF-A0A1F9VMA7-F1
#
_cell.length_a   1.000
_cell.length_b   1.000
_cell.length_c   1.000
_cell.angle_alpha   90.00
_cell.angle_beta   90.00
_cell.angle_gamma   90.00
#
_symmetry.space_group_name_H-M   'P 1'
#
loop_
_entity.id
_entity.type
_entity.pdbx_description
1 polymer ?
#
loop_
_entity_poly.entity_id
_entity_poly.type
_entity_poly.pdbx_seq_one_letter_code
_entity_poly.pdbx_strand_id
1 'polypeptide(L)'
;MKRLAPAIMLLLLLSSDSFSWLQQDYSGYAGEYLNAFSGGARGASLGLAGTGLDGKAELIYSNPASLASLWWKEASFNVTPLFAQGQFIAMSYGYPFNEKHSFGLSLIRLSSSDAEKTNALGETLGSFADVNTTIMAVYSRKLSKNIFAGGGAKFISQDIDYYSARGAGADAGLIIKTSPADSWGLTLSNIIPARLGTDVFEFVPKAGYSRILIPGKLTAAVDLHILNLFQSGNLVSRWFAGLEYDYPKMAHWRVGANQKQFSAGFGFSTRQIDFDYAIIYHPLDLIHSFTLTVRYGFILTEAEERVKSEWENLKNERIEFENKSANELERIRFEKERLKTSSKLIIMFIDARDKYEKKQYSASAEILEAILKSDPAQEEAKALLAEIRSRMNSETIVRRLKEIRANYKQGKYEAAMSDINYLLDIQPDNTEVRVMGFLSQAQLYLGEQKYNDAKGELIEVMKIDPQNTEASLLLKRIQTILEISQ
;
A
#
# COMPACT_ATOMS: atom_id res chain seq x y z
N MET A 1 -15.68 50.29 6.34
CA MET A 1 -16.89 50.96 5.80
C MET A 1 -16.80 51.30 4.30
N LYS A 2 -15.70 51.85 3.76
CA LYS A 2 -15.57 52.17 2.32
C LYS A 2 -15.61 51.00 1.30
N ARG A 3 -15.57 49.73 1.75
CA ARG A 3 -15.66 48.53 0.89
C ARG A 3 -17.05 47.86 0.86
N LEU A 4 -18.00 48.33 1.69
CA LEU A 4 -19.38 47.82 1.75
C LEU A 4 -20.38 48.71 1.01
N ALA A 5 -19.99 49.94 0.67
CA ALA A 5 -20.82 50.90 -0.05
C ALA A 5 -21.39 50.38 -1.39
N PRO A 6 -20.64 49.67 -2.27
CA PRO A 6 -21.21 49.17 -3.52
C PRO A 6 -22.19 48.00 -3.31
N ALA A 7 -21.98 47.15 -2.29
CA ALA A 7 -22.90 46.05 -1.97
C ALA A 7 -24.22 46.57 -1.36
N ILE A 8 -24.15 47.59 -0.50
CA ILE A 8 -25.31 48.26 0.08
C ILE A 8 -26.05 49.08 -0.98
N MET A 9 -25.35 49.69 -1.94
CA MET A 9 -25.95 50.40 -3.06
C MET A 9 -26.63 49.46 -4.07
N LEU A 10 -26.09 48.25 -4.28
CA LEU A 10 -26.74 47.19 -5.05
C LEU A 10 -28.00 46.66 -4.35
N LEU A 11 -27.96 46.49 -3.02
CA LEU A 11 -29.11 46.11 -2.18
C LEU A 11 -30.19 47.21 -2.12
N LEU A 12 -29.81 48.49 -2.13
CA LEU A 12 -30.74 49.64 -2.17
C LEU A 12 -31.36 49.86 -3.56
N LEU A 13 -30.66 49.46 -4.64
CA LEU A 13 -31.21 49.42 -6.00
C LEU A 13 -32.19 48.26 -6.19
N LEU A 14 -32.12 47.22 -5.34
CA LEU A 14 -33.05 46.10 -5.30
C LEU A 14 -34.31 46.37 -4.45
N SER A 15 -34.43 47.54 -3.81
CA SER A 15 -35.56 47.87 -2.91
C SER A 15 -36.46 49.01 -3.41
N SER A 16 -36.26 49.54 -4.63
CA SER A 16 -37.18 50.52 -5.21
C SER A 16 -38.30 49.84 -5.98
N ASP A 17 -39.53 50.40 -5.92
CA ASP A 17 -40.79 49.93 -6.54
C ASP A 17 -40.79 49.85 -8.08
N SER A 18 -39.63 49.73 -8.71
CA SER A 18 -39.43 49.75 -10.17
C SER A 18 -39.50 48.35 -10.81
N PHE A 19 -39.92 47.29 -10.11
CA PHE A 19 -39.82 45.90 -10.58
C PHE A 19 -40.88 45.43 -11.60
N SER A 20 -41.40 46.32 -12.45
CA SER A 20 -42.31 45.97 -13.55
C SER A 20 -41.68 45.08 -14.64
N TRP A 21 -40.35 44.87 -14.63
CA TRP A 21 -39.62 43.92 -15.49
C TRP A 21 -39.53 42.49 -14.93
N LEU A 22 -39.97 42.24 -13.70
CA LEU A 22 -39.95 40.92 -13.05
C LEU A 22 -41.24 40.11 -13.31
N GLN A 23 -42.08 40.58 -14.24
CA GLN A 23 -43.31 39.93 -14.63
C GLN A 23 -43.41 39.93 -16.16
N GLN A 24 -42.67 39.02 -16.79
CA GLN A 24 -42.87 38.68 -18.19
C GLN A 24 -43.72 37.39 -18.28
N ASP A 25 -44.88 37.49 -18.94
CA ASP A 25 -45.84 36.41 -19.19
C ASP A 25 -45.33 35.41 -20.24
N TYR A 26 -44.22 34.72 -19.95
CA TYR A 26 -43.67 33.68 -20.82
C TYR A 26 -43.47 32.38 -20.03
N SER A 27 -44.59 31.70 -19.76
CA SER A 27 -44.68 30.38 -19.13
C SER A 27 -45.51 29.42 -20.00
N GLY A 28 -45.45 28.12 -19.73
CA GLY A 28 -46.25 27.10 -20.43
C GLY A 28 -45.53 26.36 -21.55
N TYR A 29 -44.20 26.49 -21.65
CA TYR A 29 -43.41 25.72 -22.60
C TYR A 29 -43.38 24.24 -22.24
N ALA A 30 -43.37 23.38 -23.27
CA ALA A 30 -43.19 21.94 -23.08
C ALA A 30 -41.89 21.66 -22.33
N GLY A 31 -41.97 20.93 -21.21
CA GLY A 31 -40.81 20.63 -20.39
C GLY A 31 -40.27 21.78 -19.56
N GLU A 32 -41.07 22.83 -19.30
CA GLU A 32 -40.66 24.01 -18.51
C GLU A 32 -40.02 23.65 -17.16
N TYR A 33 -40.40 22.53 -16.54
CA TYR A 33 -39.82 22.05 -15.29
C TYR A 33 -38.32 21.70 -15.38
N LEU A 34 -37.76 21.53 -16.58
CA LEU A 34 -36.34 21.35 -16.85
C LEU A 34 -35.57 22.69 -16.98
N ASN A 35 -36.29 23.81 -16.94
CA ASN A 35 -35.71 25.16 -17.03
C ASN A 35 -36.13 26.09 -15.88
N ALA A 36 -37.19 25.75 -15.15
CA ALA A 36 -37.74 26.55 -14.06
C ALA A 36 -37.27 26.11 -12.65
N PHE A 37 -36.71 24.90 -12.54
CA PHE A 37 -36.18 24.35 -11.29
C PHE A 37 -34.67 24.13 -11.40
N SER A 38 -34.06 23.65 -10.32
CA SER A 38 -32.65 23.28 -10.28
C SER A 38 -32.50 21.81 -9.93
N GLY A 39 -31.42 21.17 -10.37
CA GLY A 39 -31.04 19.83 -9.93
C GLY A 39 -30.68 19.75 -8.44
N GLY A 40 -30.54 20.88 -7.73
CA GLY A 40 -30.26 20.92 -6.31
C GLY A 40 -30.46 22.29 -5.66
N ALA A 41 -30.48 22.32 -4.33
CA ALA A 41 -30.68 23.50 -3.52
C ALA A 41 -29.57 24.56 -3.74
N ARG A 42 -28.32 24.15 -4.02
CA ARG A 42 -27.26 25.07 -4.39
C ARG A 42 -27.63 25.92 -5.61
N GLY A 43 -27.99 25.28 -6.72
CA GLY A 43 -28.39 26.00 -7.93
C GLY A 43 -29.67 26.81 -7.72
N ALA A 44 -30.63 26.29 -6.96
CA ALA A 44 -31.84 27.02 -6.58
C ALA A 44 -31.53 28.32 -5.82
N SER A 45 -30.61 28.30 -4.85
CA SER A 45 -30.19 29.48 -4.07
C SER A 45 -29.32 30.48 -4.84
N LEU A 46 -28.77 30.09 -5.98
CA LEU A 46 -28.04 30.95 -6.92
C LEU A 46 -28.95 31.51 -8.01
N GLY A 47 -30.27 31.52 -7.78
CA GLY A 47 -31.24 32.01 -8.73
C GLY A 47 -31.33 31.16 -9.99
N LEU A 48 -30.86 29.90 -9.98
CA LEU A 48 -30.69 28.99 -11.12
C LEU A 48 -29.46 29.25 -12.00
N ALA A 49 -28.56 30.17 -11.63
CA ALA A 49 -27.29 30.34 -12.33
C ALA A 49 -26.36 29.15 -12.06
N GLY A 50 -25.98 28.42 -13.10
CA GLY A 50 -25.18 27.19 -12.97
C GLY A 50 -24.54 26.68 -14.25
N THR A 51 -24.83 27.28 -15.41
CA THR A 51 -24.34 26.82 -16.72
C THR A 51 -22.82 26.90 -16.82
N GLY A 52 -22.21 27.92 -16.20
CA GLY A 52 -20.76 28.11 -16.12
C GLY A 52 -20.08 27.47 -14.90
N LEU A 53 -20.82 26.75 -14.05
CA LEU A 53 -20.29 26.05 -12.87
C LEU A 53 -19.97 24.59 -13.20
N ASP A 54 -19.07 23.99 -12.41
CA ASP A 54 -18.59 22.64 -12.62
C ASP A 54 -18.28 21.88 -11.32
N GLY A 55 -18.02 20.58 -11.42
CA GLY A 55 -17.45 19.78 -10.33
C GLY A 55 -18.45 19.20 -9.32
N LYS A 56 -19.75 19.14 -9.66
CA LYS A 56 -20.80 18.51 -8.84
C LYS A 56 -21.76 17.69 -9.68
N ALA A 57 -22.22 16.55 -9.14
CA ALA A 57 -23.17 15.68 -9.86
C ALA A 57 -24.51 16.36 -10.18
N GLU A 58 -25.04 17.20 -9.28
CA GLU A 58 -26.31 17.92 -9.50
C GLU A 58 -26.29 18.90 -10.69
N LEU A 59 -25.11 19.33 -11.15
CA LEU A 59 -24.95 20.26 -12.27
C LEU A 59 -25.17 19.60 -13.64
N ILE A 60 -25.34 18.27 -13.70
CA ILE A 60 -25.81 17.53 -14.89
C ILE A 60 -27.06 18.19 -15.46
N TYR A 61 -27.95 18.64 -14.58
CA TYR A 61 -29.21 19.31 -14.93
C TYR A 61 -28.98 20.59 -15.75
N SER A 62 -27.93 21.36 -15.42
CA SER A 62 -27.65 22.66 -16.02
C SER A 62 -26.77 22.55 -17.26
N ASN A 63 -25.65 21.80 -17.16
CA ASN A 63 -24.67 21.68 -18.24
C ASN A 63 -24.03 20.28 -18.24
N PRO A 64 -24.19 19.48 -19.32
CA PRO A 64 -23.55 18.18 -19.44
C PRO A 64 -22.02 18.20 -19.32
N ALA A 65 -21.33 19.31 -19.61
CA ALA A 65 -19.87 19.41 -19.47
C ALA A 65 -19.39 19.57 -18.02
N SER A 66 -20.30 19.90 -17.08
CA SER A 66 -19.96 20.18 -15.68
C SER A 66 -19.29 19.02 -14.94
N LEU A 67 -19.54 17.77 -15.33
CA LEU A 67 -18.92 16.59 -14.70
C LEU A 67 -17.46 16.35 -15.09
N ALA A 68 -16.93 17.03 -16.12
CA ALA A 68 -15.55 16.82 -16.57
C ALA A 68 -14.49 17.19 -15.51
N SER A 69 -14.88 17.92 -14.46
CA SER A 69 -14.05 18.26 -13.30
C SER A 69 -14.49 17.56 -12.01
N LEU A 70 -15.34 16.54 -12.11
CA LEU A 70 -15.76 15.73 -10.97
C LEU A 70 -14.58 14.85 -10.50
N TRP A 71 -14.25 14.92 -9.21
CA TRP A 71 -13.13 14.18 -8.60
C TRP A 71 -13.55 13.00 -7.72
N TRP A 72 -14.75 13.07 -7.16
CA TRP A 72 -15.33 12.02 -6.33
C TRP A 72 -16.48 11.37 -7.06
N LYS A 73 -16.77 10.11 -6.72
CA LYS A 73 -18.10 9.57 -7.00
C LYS A 73 -19.07 10.30 -6.10
N GLU A 74 -20.10 10.90 -6.69
CA GLU A 74 -21.06 11.71 -5.96
C GLU A 74 -22.48 11.22 -6.26
N ALA A 75 -23.28 11.03 -5.22
CA ALA A 75 -24.71 10.80 -5.34
C ALA A 75 -25.42 11.96 -4.62
N SER A 76 -26.26 12.70 -5.35
CA SER A 76 -27.04 13.82 -4.85
C SER A 76 -28.53 13.49 -4.91
N PHE A 77 -29.25 13.84 -3.85
CA PHE A 77 -30.70 13.75 -3.74
C PHE A 77 -31.25 15.10 -3.33
N ASN A 78 -32.11 15.67 -4.17
CA ASN A 78 -32.84 16.90 -3.92
C ASN A 78 -34.35 16.63 -3.81
N VAL A 79 -34.98 17.30 -2.86
CA VAL A 79 -36.43 17.39 -2.74
C VAL A 79 -36.85 18.84 -2.56
N THR A 80 -37.85 19.25 -3.33
CA THR A 80 -38.45 20.58 -3.29
C THR A 80 -39.98 20.42 -3.24
N PRO A 81 -40.58 20.45 -2.04
CA PRO A 81 -42.03 20.51 -1.92
C PRO A 81 -42.58 21.80 -2.54
N LEU A 82 -43.65 21.68 -3.31
CA LEU A 82 -44.30 22.78 -4.01
C LEU A 82 -45.67 23.07 -3.40
N PHE A 83 -46.28 24.16 -3.84
CA PHE A 83 -47.65 24.53 -3.49
C PHE A 83 -48.64 23.42 -3.87
N ALA A 84 -49.78 23.39 -3.18
CA ALA A 84 -50.83 22.39 -3.38
C ALA A 84 -50.30 20.94 -3.36
N GLN A 85 -49.38 20.63 -2.44
CA GLN A 85 -48.79 19.28 -2.27
C GLN A 85 -48.06 18.73 -3.50
N GLY A 86 -47.71 19.59 -4.47
CA GLY A 86 -46.83 19.20 -5.57
C GLY A 86 -45.41 18.90 -5.07
N GLN A 87 -44.63 18.19 -5.87
CA GLN A 87 -43.26 17.82 -5.49
C GLN A 87 -42.33 17.81 -6.69
N PHE A 88 -41.16 18.42 -6.52
CA PHE A 88 -40.03 18.27 -7.44
C PHE A 88 -38.92 17.48 -6.76
N ILE A 89 -38.41 16.44 -7.43
CA ILE A 89 -37.31 15.60 -6.97
C ILE A 89 -36.24 15.56 -8.05
N ALA A 90 -34.99 15.72 -7.67
CA ALA A 90 -33.86 15.46 -8.55
C ALA A 90 -32.87 14.53 -7.85
N MET A 91 -32.47 13.46 -8.54
CA MET A 91 -31.40 12.57 -8.10
C MET A 91 -30.31 12.62 -9.15
N SER A 92 -29.06 12.71 -8.75
CA SER A 92 -27.94 12.73 -9.68
C SER A 92 -26.79 11.89 -9.17
N TYR A 93 -26.23 11.06 -10.03
CA TYR A 93 -25.06 10.27 -9.75
C TYR A 93 -23.95 10.60 -10.75
N GLY A 94 -22.78 10.95 -10.25
CA GLY A 94 -21.59 11.22 -11.03
C GLY A 94 -20.52 10.16 -10.76
N TYR A 95 -20.00 9.55 -11.83
CA TYR A 95 -18.91 8.59 -11.81
C TYR A 95 -17.77 9.10 -12.69
N PRO A 96 -16.68 9.63 -12.11
CA PRO A 96 -15.50 9.89 -12.88
C PRO A 96 -14.75 8.56 -13.11
N PHE A 97 -14.36 8.27 -14.36
CA PHE A 97 -13.55 7.09 -14.68
C PHE A 97 -12.07 7.34 -14.43
N ASN A 98 -11.62 8.55 -14.75
CA ASN A 98 -10.26 9.07 -14.57
C ASN A 98 -10.31 10.62 -14.59
N GLU A 99 -9.16 11.29 -14.57
CA GLU A 99 -9.07 12.76 -14.58
C GLU A 99 -9.66 13.44 -15.82
N LYS A 100 -9.91 12.69 -16.89
CA LYS A 100 -10.35 13.21 -18.19
C LYS A 100 -11.78 12.84 -18.54
N HIS A 101 -12.33 11.77 -17.99
CA HIS A 101 -13.58 11.18 -18.44
C HIS A 101 -14.52 10.94 -17.26
N SER A 102 -15.76 11.40 -17.40
CA SER A 102 -16.81 11.22 -16.40
C SER A 102 -18.11 10.80 -17.07
N PHE A 103 -18.89 10.02 -16.35
CA PHE A 103 -20.25 9.65 -16.69
C PHE A 103 -21.18 10.08 -15.58
N GLY A 104 -22.43 10.37 -15.91
CA GLY A 104 -23.45 10.64 -14.92
C GLY A 104 -24.83 10.19 -15.35
N LEU A 105 -25.66 9.94 -14.34
CA LEU A 105 -27.07 9.65 -14.48
C LEU A 105 -27.85 10.66 -13.65
N SER A 106 -28.98 11.14 -14.17
CA SER A 106 -29.90 11.98 -13.43
C SER A 106 -31.33 11.52 -13.60
N LEU A 107 -32.11 11.54 -12.51
CA LEU A 107 -33.55 11.30 -12.49
C LEU A 107 -34.21 12.57 -11.96
N ILE A 108 -35.07 13.17 -12.76
CA ILE A 108 -35.83 14.36 -12.40
C ILE A 108 -37.30 13.98 -12.45
N ARG A 109 -38.05 14.32 -11.40
CA ARG A 109 -39.47 14.04 -11.31
C ARG A 109 -40.21 15.28 -10.81
N LEU A 110 -41.27 15.66 -11.51
CA LEU A 110 -42.23 16.66 -11.07
C LEU A 110 -43.60 15.97 -10.96
N SER A 111 -44.27 16.10 -9.83
CA SER A 111 -45.62 15.58 -9.62
C SER A 111 -46.55 16.64 -9.04
N SER A 112 -47.81 16.65 -9.51
CA SER A 112 -48.90 17.37 -8.85
C SER A 112 -49.39 16.60 -7.62
N SER A 113 -50.29 17.21 -6.84
CA SER A 113 -51.16 16.43 -5.95
C SER A 113 -52.16 15.62 -6.75
N ASP A 114 -52.81 14.69 -6.04
CA ASP A 114 -54.02 14.06 -6.53
C ASP A 114 -55.12 15.12 -6.73
N ALA A 115 -55.65 15.16 -7.95
CA ALA A 115 -56.81 15.93 -8.33
C ALA A 115 -58.03 15.00 -8.39
N GLU A 116 -59.17 15.48 -7.91
CA GLU A 116 -60.42 14.74 -7.94
C GLU A 116 -60.95 14.64 -9.38
N LYS A 117 -61.32 13.44 -9.80
CA LYS A 117 -61.95 13.18 -11.09
C LYS A 117 -63.46 13.23 -10.90
N THR A 118 -64.16 14.11 -11.60
CA THR A 118 -65.63 14.21 -11.49
C THR A 118 -66.32 14.00 -12.84
N ASN A 119 -67.53 13.47 -12.83
CA ASN A 119 -68.39 13.47 -14.03
C ASN A 119 -69.13 14.82 -14.18
N ALA A 120 -69.96 14.95 -15.22
CA ALA A 120 -70.75 16.16 -15.49
C ALA A 120 -71.79 16.49 -14.40
N LEU A 121 -72.13 15.53 -13.53
CA LEU A 121 -73.04 15.70 -12.40
C LEU A 121 -72.29 16.05 -11.09
N GLY A 122 -70.96 16.13 -11.12
CA GLY A 122 -70.11 16.38 -9.95
C GLY A 122 -69.85 15.15 -9.09
N GLU A 123 -70.18 13.95 -9.55
CA GLU A 123 -69.90 12.72 -8.82
C GLU A 123 -68.43 12.31 -8.98
N THR A 124 -67.78 11.96 -7.88
CA THR A 124 -66.38 11.53 -7.82
C THR A 124 -66.17 10.17 -8.48
N LEU A 125 -65.27 10.11 -9.45
CA LEU A 125 -64.84 8.91 -10.19
C LEU A 125 -63.46 8.40 -9.75
N GLY A 126 -62.88 8.97 -8.68
CA GLY A 126 -61.53 8.70 -8.19
C GLY A 126 -60.64 9.93 -8.24
N SER A 127 -59.32 9.72 -8.27
CA SER A 127 -58.33 10.79 -8.40
C SER A 127 -57.30 10.48 -9.48
N PHE A 128 -56.63 11.52 -9.96
CA PHE A 128 -55.49 11.40 -10.88
C PHE A 128 -54.43 12.46 -10.53
N ALA A 129 -53.18 12.21 -10.91
CA ALA A 129 -52.10 13.17 -10.79
C ALA A 129 -51.37 13.31 -12.13
N ASP A 130 -50.72 14.45 -12.34
CA ASP A 130 -49.77 14.66 -13.43
C ASP A 130 -48.36 14.36 -12.92
N VAL A 131 -47.68 13.41 -13.55
CA VAL A 131 -46.32 12.99 -13.20
C VAL A 131 -45.43 13.10 -14.43
N ASN A 132 -44.47 14.02 -14.37
CA ASN A 132 -43.41 14.18 -15.35
C ASN A 132 -42.13 13.53 -14.82
N THR A 133 -41.51 12.64 -15.61
CA THR A 133 -40.24 12.00 -15.28
C THR A 133 -39.23 12.21 -16.42
N THR A 134 -38.02 12.65 -16.09
CA THR A 134 -36.88 12.71 -17.01
C THR A 134 -35.73 11.89 -16.46
N ILE A 135 -35.20 10.98 -17.27
CA ILE A 135 -33.94 10.27 -17.02
C ILE A 135 -32.91 10.82 -17.99
N MET A 136 -31.74 11.23 -17.48
CA MET A 136 -30.62 11.70 -18.28
C MET A 136 -29.41 10.80 -18.08
N ALA A 137 -28.73 10.48 -19.18
CA ALA A 137 -27.42 9.86 -19.17
C ALA A 137 -26.43 10.82 -19.85
N VAL A 138 -25.37 11.18 -19.13
CA VAL A 138 -24.41 12.19 -19.56
C VAL A 138 -23.00 11.62 -19.57
N TYR A 139 -22.26 11.97 -20.61
CA TYR A 139 -20.84 11.73 -20.70
C TYR A 139 -20.11 13.06 -20.86
N SER A 140 -19.03 13.23 -20.11
CA SER A 140 -18.25 14.47 -20.09
C SER A 140 -16.77 14.17 -20.20
N ARG A 141 -16.07 15.02 -20.94
CA ARG A 141 -14.65 14.88 -21.20
C ARG A 141 -13.92 16.21 -21.03
N LYS A 142 -12.80 16.17 -20.32
CA LYS A 142 -11.78 17.22 -20.30
C LYS A 142 -10.96 17.13 -21.59
N LEU A 143 -11.20 18.04 -22.54
CA LEU A 143 -10.49 18.12 -23.83
C LEU A 143 -9.09 18.72 -23.64
N SER A 144 -8.97 19.69 -22.73
CA SER A 144 -7.71 20.28 -22.30
C SER A 144 -7.80 20.69 -20.82
N LYS A 145 -6.73 21.23 -20.23
CA LYS A 145 -6.78 21.75 -18.84
C LYS A 145 -7.89 22.79 -18.62
N ASN A 146 -8.34 23.46 -19.68
CA ASN A 146 -9.23 24.61 -19.66
C ASN A 146 -10.52 24.42 -20.45
N ILE A 147 -10.68 23.33 -21.21
CA ILE A 147 -11.84 23.12 -22.09
C ILE A 147 -12.49 21.78 -21.75
N PHE A 148 -13.75 21.82 -21.35
CA PHE A 148 -14.55 20.66 -20.98
C PHE A 148 -15.75 20.58 -21.92
N ALA A 149 -16.06 19.39 -22.40
CA ALA A 149 -17.22 19.14 -23.25
C ALA A 149 -18.05 18.01 -22.66
N GLY A 150 -19.35 18.00 -22.95
CA GLY A 150 -20.23 16.92 -22.56
C GLY A 150 -21.43 16.78 -23.48
N GLY A 151 -21.99 15.58 -23.51
CA GLY A 151 -23.21 15.26 -24.24
C GLY A 151 -24.15 14.47 -23.33
N GLY A 152 -25.44 14.74 -23.46
CA GLY A 152 -26.48 14.07 -22.69
C GLY A 152 -27.56 13.52 -23.59
N ALA A 153 -28.01 12.30 -23.30
CA ALA A 153 -29.27 11.77 -23.80
C ALA A 153 -30.31 11.85 -22.69
N LYS A 154 -31.55 12.19 -23.04
CA LYS A 154 -32.66 12.23 -22.09
C LYS A 154 -33.83 11.43 -22.59
N PHE A 155 -34.47 10.72 -21.67
CA PHE A 155 -35.73 10.04 -21.85
C PHE A 155 -36.75 10.69 -20.94
N ILE A 156 -37.89 11.09 -21.51
CA ILE A 156 -38.91 11.88 -20.84
C ILE A 156 -40.22 11.10 -20.92
N SER A 157 -40.95 11.03 -19.81
CA SER A 157 -42.32 10.55 -19.77
C SER A 157 -43.22 11.54 -19.04
N GLN A 158 -44.47 11.57 -19.45
CA GLN A 158 -45.54 12.23 -18.71
C GLN A 158 -46.72 11.28 -18.61
N ASP A 159 -47.21 11.10 -17.40
CA ASP A 159 -48.34 10.25 -17.07
C ASP A 159 -49.44 11.12 -16.44
N ILE A 160 -50.65 11.09 -17.01
CA ILE A 160 -51.83 11.80 -16.51
C ILE A 160 -53.02 10.83 -16.57
N ASP A 161 -53.57 10.44 -15.42
CA ASP A 161 -54.63 9.43 -15.32
C ASP A 161 -54.23 8.13 -16.08
N TYR A 162 -54.97 7.73 -17.12
CA TYR A 162 -54.66 6.57 -17.96
C TYR A 162 -53.85 6.90 -19.23
N TYR A 163 -53.47 8.17 -19.42
CA TYR A 163 -52.67 8.62 -20.57
C TYR A 163 -51.18 8.65 -20.22
N SER A 164 -50.35 8.18 -21.16
CA SER A 164 -48.88 8.21 -21.06
C SER A 164 -48.30 8.72 -22.38
N ALA A 165 -47.40 9.70 -22.31
CA ALA A 165 -46.57 10.13 -23.43
C ALA A 165 -45.09 9.91 -23.09
N ARG A 166 -44.28 9.57 -24.11
CA ARG A 166 -42.84 9.33 -23.96
C ARG A 166 -42.07 9.99 -25.09
N GLY A 167 -40.90 10.53 -24.78
CA GLY A 167 -40.03 11.21 -25.73
C GLY A 167 -38.56 10.97 -25.40
N ALA A 168 -37.70 11.14 -26.39
CA ALA A 168 -36.25 11.13 -26.20
C ALA A 168 -35.65 12.40 -26.81
N GLY A 169 -34.59 12.91 -26.19
CA GLY A 169 -33.89 14.09 -26.67
C GLY A 169 -32.40 14.02 -26.36
N ALA A 170 -31.68 15.05 -26.79
CA ALA A 170 -30.27 15.20 -26.51
C ALA A 170 -29.89 16.63 -26.21
N ASP A 171 -28.85 16.78 -25.40
CA ASP A 171 -28.25 18.04 -24.98
C ASP A 171 -26.73 18.00 -25.23
N ALA A 172 -26.13 19.15 -25.47
CA ALA A 172 -24.67 19.29 -25.57
C ALA A 172 -24.18 20.43 -24.66
N GLY A 173 -22.99 20.28 -24.10
CA GLY A 173 -22.42 21.22 -23.14
C GLY A 173 -20.96 21.50 -23.41
N LEU A 174 -20.53 22.72 -23.12
CA LEU A 174 -19.15 23.18 -23.16
C LEU A 174 -18.87 24.07 -21.95
N ILE A 175 -17.69 23.95 -21.35
CA ILE A 175 -17.16 24.87 -20.34
C ILE A 175 -15.74 25.24 -20.72
N ILE A 176 -15.43 26.54 -20.73
CA ILE A 176 -14.11 27.09 -21.04
C ILE A 176 -13.63 27.95 -19.87
N LYS A 177 -12.50 27.58 -19.28
CA LYS A 177 -11.83 28.32 -18.22
C LYS A 177 -10.75 29.23 -18.80
N THR A 178 -11.03 30.52 -18.92
CA THR A 178 -10.05 31.49 -19.47
C THR A 178 -8.98 31.87 -18.45
N SER A 179 -9.26 31.72 -17.15
CA SER A 179 -8.32 31.89 -16.05
C SER A 179 -8.68 30.94 -14.90
N PRO A 180 -7.86 30.82 -13.85
CA PRO A 180 -8.25 30.07 -12.64
C PRO A 180 -9.51 30.62 -11.95
N ALA A 181 -9.87 31.88 -12.21
CA ALA A 181 -11.01 32.53 -11.61
C ALA A 181 -12.23 32.62 -12.55
N ASP A 182 -12.05 32.49 -13.86
CA ASP A 182 -13.08 32.77 -14.87
C ASP A 182 -13.51 31.50 -15.60
N SER A 183 -14.82 31.24 -15.66
CA SER A 183 -15.41 30.09 -16.34
C SER A 183 -16.61 30.52 -17.18
N TRP A 184 -16.60 30.13 -18.46
CA TRP A 184 -17.68 30.35 -19.41
C TRP A 184 -18.35 29.02 -19.73
N GLY A 185 -19.67 28.96 -19.64
CA GLY A 185 -20.47 27.79 -19.98
C GLY A 185 -21.37 28.05 -21.18
N LEU A 186 -21.52 27.05 -22.04
CA LEU A 186 -22.51 27.01 -23.09
C LEU A 186 -23.24 25.65 -23.03
N THR A 187 -24.55 25.66 -22.96
CA THR A 187 -25.37 24.45 -23.10
C THR A 187 -26.36 24.64 -24.24
N LEU A 188 -26.42 23.66 -25.12
CA LEU A 188 -27.40 23.56 -26.19
C LEU A 188 -28.43 22.49 -25.77
N SER A 189 -29.46 22.91 -25.05
CA SER A 189 -30.52 22.00 -24.60
C SER A 189 -31.50 21.71 -25.75
N ASN A 190 -31.95 20.47 -25.85
CA ASN A 190 -32.84 19.97 -26.91
C ASN A 190 -32.25 20.14 -28.33
N ILE A 191 -30.94 19.87 -28.51
CA ILE A 191 -30.35 19.83 -29.86
C ILE A 191 -31.00 18.75 -30.73
N ILE A 192 -31.41 17.66 -30.08
CA ILE A 192 -32.45 16.76 -30.58
C ILE A 192 -33.67 17.01 -29.68
N PRO A 193 -34.73 17.68 -30.20
CA PRO A 193 -35.94 17.94 -29.45
C PRO A 193 -36.68 16.67 -29.04
N ALA A 194 -37.05 16.58 -27.76
CA ALA A 194 -38.00 15.58 -27.30
C ALA A 194 -39.43 15.97 -27.72
N ARG A 195 -40.29 14.97 -27.90
CA ARG A 195 -41.71 15.17 -28.22
C ARG A 195 -42.58 14.35 -27.27
N LEU A 196 -43.62 14.96 -26.73
CA LEU A 196 -44.67 14.30 -25.96
C LEU A 196 -46.00 14.55 -26.66
N GLY A 197 -46.47 13.57 -27.44
CA GLY A 197 -47.63 13.79 -28.31
C GLY A 197 -47.36 14.88 -29.35
N THR A 198 -48.15 15.96 -29.31
CA THR A 198 -47.99 17.15 -30.16
C THR A 198 -46.97 18.15 -29.64
N ASP A 199 -46.60 18.06 -28.36
CA ASP A 199 -45.73 19.05 -27.72
C ASP A 199 -44.27 18.79 -28.06
N VAL A 200 -43.58 19.85 -28.49
CA VAL A 200 -42.16 19.80 -28.89
C VAL A 200 -41.34 20.59 -27.88
N PHE A 201 -40.36 19.93 -27.27
CA PHE A 201 -39.44 20.58 -26.34
C PHE A 201 -38.51 21.50 -27.12
N GLU A 202 -38.53 22.79 -26.79
CA GLU A 202 -37.82 23.80 -27.57
C GLU A 202 -36.31 23.67 -27.48
N PHE A 203 -35.61 23.99 -28.57
CA PHE A 203 -34.17 24.23 -28.53
C PHE A 203 -33.86 25.46 -27.67
N VAL A 204 -33.05 25.29 -26.62
CA VAL A 204 -32.71 26.36 -25.67
C VAL A 204 -31.19 26.47 -25.54
N PRO A 205 -30.53 27.43 -26.21
CA PRO A 205 -29.16 27.78 -25.90
C PRO A 205 -29.09 28.54 -24.57
N LYS A 206 -28.17 28.10 -23.72
CA LYS A 206 -27.89 28.65 -22.39
C LYS A 206 -26.44 29.10 -22.37
N ALA A 207 -26.19 30.37 -22.05
CA ALA A 207 -24.85 30.90 -21.84
C ALA A 207 -24.68 31.28 -20.37
N GLY A 208 -23.57 30.87 -19.76
CA GLY A 208 -23.26 31.17 -18.37
C GLY A 208 -21.86 31.69 -18.19
N TYR A 209 -21.67 32.55 -17.20
CA TYR A 209 -20.36 33.01 -16.77
C TYR A 209 -20.28 32.93 -15.24
N SER A 210 -19.20 32.35 -14.73
CA SER A 210 -18.88 32.39 -13.31
C SER A 210 -17.49 32.93 -13.07
N ARG A 211 -17.36 33.68 -11.98
CA ARG A 211 -16.11 34.31 -11.56
C ARG A 211 -15.86 34.17 -10.08
N ILE A 212 -14.66 33.72 -9.72
CA ILE A 212 -14.14 33.81 -8.36
C ILE A 212 -13.70 35.26 -8.11
N LEU A 213 -14.50 36.01 -7.37
CA LEU A 213 -14.23 37.41 -7.01
C LEU A 213 -13.21 37.50 -5.88
N ILE A 214 -13.30 36.60 -4.90
CA ILE A 214 -12.35 36.47 -3.80
C ILE A 214 -11.97 35.00 -3.69
N PRO A 215 -10.70 34.63 -3.92
CA PRO A 215 -10.25 33.24 -3.87
C PRO A 215 -10.67 32.51 -2.59
N GLY A 216 -11.41 31.41 -2.75
CA GLY A 216 -11.89 30.57 -1.66
C GLY A 216 -12.90 31.23 -0.72
N LYS A 217 -13.54 32.32 -1.15
CA LYS A 217 -14.54 33.04 -0.36
C LYS A 217 -15.75 33.51 -1.15
N LEU A 218 -15.59 34.07 -2.35
CA LEU A 218 -16.71 34.69 -3.06
C LEU A 218 -16.68 34.34 -4.54
N THR A 219 -17.78 33.76 -5.01
CA THR A 219 -18.02 33.41 -6.40
C THR A 219 -19.30 34.10 -6.88
N ALA A 220 -19.27 34.65 -8.08
CA ALA A 220 -20.46 35.16 -8.78
C ALA A 220 -20.78 34.28 -9.98
N ALA A 221 -22.06 34.09 -10.28
CA ALA A 221 -22.52 33.37 -11.45
C ALA A 221 -23.68 34.14 -12.11
N VAL A 222 -23.68 34.18 -13.44
CA VAL A 222 -24.75 34.77 -14.24
C VAL A 222 -25.03 33.87 -15.44
N ASP A 223 -26.30 33.64 -15.75
CA ASP A 223 -26.74 32.84 -16.89
C ASP A 223 -27.80 33.60 -17.71
N LEU A 224 -27.83 33.30 -19.01
CA LEU A 224 -28.83 33.77 -19.97
C LEU A 224 -29.33 32.57 -20.78
N HIS A 225 -30.64 32.31 -20.73
CA HIS A 225 -31.29 31.29 -21.54
C HIS A 225 -32.18 31.97 -22.59
N ILE A 226 -32.12 31.48 -23.82
CA ILE A 226 -32.96 31.97 -24.93
C ILE A 226 -33.93 30.86 -25.31
N LEU A 227 -35.22 31.13 -25.19
CA LEU A 227 -36.30 30.22 -25.55
C LEU A 227 -36.95 30.69 -26.85
N ASN A 228 -37.65 29.78 -27.53
CA ASN A 228 -38.41 30.05 -28.76
C ASN A 228 -37.56 30.62 -29.92
N LEU A 229 -36.27 30.25 -30.02
CA LEU A 229 -35.34 30.81 -31.01
C LEU A 229 -35.73 30.45 -32.47
N PHE A 230 -36.31 29.28 -32.69
CA PHE A 230 -36.61 28.72 -34.02
C PHE A 230 -38.09 28.37 -34.23
N GLN A 231 -38.96 28.75 -33.29
CA GLN A 231 -40.39 28.47 -33.34
C GLN A 231 -41.19 29.74 -33.64
N SER A 232 -42.46 29.57 -34.03
CA SER A 232 -43.33 30.68 -34.40
C SER A 232 -43.83 31.38 -33.13
N GLY A 233 -43.18 32.47 -32.74
CA GLY A 233 -43.58 33.31 -31.61
C GLY A 233 -42.50 34.32 -31.23
N ASN A 234 -42.71 35.02 -30.11
CA ASN A 234 -41.72 35.98 -29.60
C ASN A 234 -40.53 35.25 -29.00
N LEU A 235 -39.33 35.74 -29.30
CA LEU A 235 -38.10 35.33 -28.62
C LEU A 235 -38.20 35.68 -27.14
N VAL A 236 -37.88 34.73 -26.27
CA VAL A 236 -37.92 34.93 -24.81
C VAL A 236 -36.53 34.77 -24.24
N SER A 237 -36.08 35.77 -23.49
CA SER A 237 -34.82 35.72 -22.76
C SER A 237 -35.07 35.61 -21.26
N ARG A 238 -34.30 34.76 -20.58
CA ARG A 238 -34.36 34.57 -19.12
C ARG A 238 -32.98 34.72 -18.54
N TRP A 239 -32.84 35.56 -17.53
CA TRP A 239 -31.57 35.84 -16.88
C TRP A 239 -31.58 35.29 -15.46
N PHE A 240 -30.42 34.82 -15.02
CA PHE A 240 -30.23 34.28 -13.68
C PHE A 240 -28.93 34.85 -13.13
N ALA A 241 -28.91 35.20 -11.85
CA ALA A 241 -27.72 35.73 -11.20
C ALA A 241 -27.63 35.23 -9.76
N GLY A 242 -26.42 34.90 -9.31
CA GLY A 242 -26.17 34.39 -7.97
C GLY A 242 -24.79 34.75 -7.43
N LEU A 243 -24.70 34.83 -6.10
CA LEU A 243 -23.47 35.00 -5.34
C LEU A 243 -23.35 33.87 -4.32
N GLU A 244 -22.19 33.24 -4.25
CA GLU A 244 -21.83 32.21 -3.27
C GLU A 244 -20.68 32.74 -2.40
N TYR A 245 -20.91 32.81 -1.09
CA TYR A 245 -19.93 33.26 -0.10
C TYR A 245 -19.58 32.15 0.89
N ASP A 246 -18.32 31.72 0.89
CA ASP A 246 -17.80 30.62 1.72
C ASP A 246 -17.17 31.18 3.01
N TYR A 247 -17.90 31.07 4.12
CA TYR A 247 -17.38 31.43 5.43
C TYR A 247 -18.18 30.81 6.59
N PRO A 248 -17.53 30.07 7.52
CA PRO A 248 -16.18 29.49 7.39
C PRO A 248 -16.07 28.53 6.20
N LYS A 249 -14.89 27.98 5.88
CA LYS A 249 -14.67 27.13 4.67
C LYS A 249 -15.65 25.96 4.47
N MET A 250 -16.31 25.52 5.53
CA MET A 250 -17.29 24.43 5.51
C MET A 250 -18.73 24.92 5.28
N ALA A 251 -18.98 26.22 5.33
CA ALA A 251 -20.32 26.81 5.22
C ALA A 251 -20.40 27.72 3.99
N HIS A 252 -21.52 27.63 3.28
CA HIS A 252 -21.76 28.30 2.02
C HIS A 252 -23.03 29.14 2.13
N TRP A 253 -22.91 30.45 1.98
CA TRP A 253 -24.03 31.39 1.98
C TRP A 253 -24.33 31.79 0.56
N ARG A 254 -25.58 31.69 0.14
CA ARG A 254 -25.96 31.92 -1.25
C ARG A 254 -27.14 32.86 -1.33
N VAL A 255 -27.09 33.75 -2.30
CA VAL A 255 -28.20 34.61 -2.69
C VAL A 255 -28.28 34.62 -4.20
N GLY A 256 -29.49 34.70 -4.73
CA GLY A 256 -29.69 34.73 -6.17
C GLY A 256 -31.03 35.32 -6.54
N ALA A 257 -31.11 35.79 -7.77
CA ALA A 257 -32.29 36.39 -8.34
C ALA A 257 -32.42 35.99 -9.81
N ASN A 258 -33.65 35.97 -10.28
CA ASN A 258 -33.98 35.86 -11.69
C ASN A 258 -35.23 36.68 -11.99
N GLN A 259 -35.72 36.58 -13.22
CA GLN A 259 -36.89 37.34 -13.66
C GLN A 259 -38.21 36.98 -12.97
N LYS A 260 -38.27 35.94 -12.12
CA LYS A 260 -39.49 35.49 -11.42
C LYS A 260 -39.37 35.50 -9.90
N GLN A 261 -38.18 35.26 -9.35
CA GLN A 261 -38.01 34.96 -7.94
C GLN A 261 -36.66 35.42 -7.39
N PHE A 262 -36.68 35.74 -6.09
CA PHE A 262 -35.48 35.88 -5.27
C PHE A 262 -35.25 34.59 -4.49
N SER A 263 -34.00 34.27 -4.20
CA SER A 263 -33.60 33.06 -3.52
C SER A 263 -32.45 33.32 -2.57
N ALA A 264 -32.42 32.57 -1.48
CA ALA A 264 -31.31 32.53 -0.54
C ALA A 264 -31.06 31.07 -0.15
N GLY A 265 -29.87 30.77 0.34
CA GLY A 265 -29.54 29.42 0.74
C GLY A 265 -28.34 29.33 1.67
N PHE A 266 -28.27 28.20 2.35
CA PHE A 266 -27.20 27.81 3.24
C PHE A 266 -26.75 26.39 2.89
N GLY A 267 -25.45 26.21 2.75
CA GLY A 267 -24.82 24.91 2.53
C GLY A 267 -23.80 24.60 3.60
N PHE A 268 -23.66 23.32 3.93
CA PHE A 268 -22.62 22.81 4.81
C PHE A 268 -21.92 21.62 4.16
N SER A 269 -20.61 21.74 3.97
CA SER A 269 -19.78 20.74 3.30
C SER A 269 -18.76 20.12 4.25
N THR A 270 -18.71 18.80 4.25
CA THR A 270 -17.68 17.99 4.90
C THR A 270 -16.85 17.25 3.85
N ARG A 271 -15.98 16.32 4.25
CA ARG A 271 -15.21 15.50 3.30
C ARG A 271 -16.09 14.54 2.48
N GLN A 272 -17.17 14.04 3.07
CA GLN A 272 -18.00 12.96 2.49
C GLN A 272 -19.44 13.36 2.25
N ILE A 273 -19.93 14.43 2.89
CA ILE A 273 -21.34 14.81 2.86
C ILE A 273 -21.45 16.31 2.64
N ASP A 274 -22.33 16.71 1.72
CA ASP A 274 -22.82 18.09 1.58
C ASP A 274 -24.30 18.13 1.85
N PHE A 275 -24.71 19.11 2.63
CA PHE A 275 -26.11 19.44 2.85
C PHE A 275 -26.33 20.86 2.35
N ASP A 276 -27.27 21.03 1.43
CA ASP A 276 -27.67 22.35 0.92
C ASP A 276 -29.15 22.57 1.15
N TYR A 277 -29.49 23.77 1.59
CA TYR A 277 -30.84 24.24 1.79
C TYR A 277 -31.05 25.56 1.05
N ALA A 278 -32.18 25.70 0.36
CA ALA A 278 -32.58 26.93 -0.29
C ALA A 278 -34.01 27.32 0.08
N ILE A 279 -34.22 28.62 0.16
CA ILE A 279 -35.52 29.25 0.26
C ILE A 279 -35.71 30.17 -0.94
N ILE A 280 -36.84 30.02 -1.61
CA ILE A 280 -37.18 30.74 -2.84
C ILE A 280 -38.46 31.51 -2.57
N TYR A 281 -38.41 32.82 -2.78
CA TYR A 281 -39.59 33.67 -2.72
C TYR A 281 -40.38 33.58 -4.03
N HIS A 282 -41.53 32.92 -3.97
CA HIS A 282 -42.48 32.84 -5.08
C HIS A 282 -43.76 33.62 -4.73
N PRO A 283 -44.47 34.24 -5.69
CA PRO A 283 -45.67 35.03 -5.40
C PRO A 283 -46.80 34.29 -4.67
N LEU A 284 -46.82 32.97 -4.74
CA LEU A 284 -47.81 32.12 -4.05
C LEU A 284 -47.42 31.80 -2.61
N ASP A 285 -46.15 31.43 -2.38
CA ASP A 285 -45.62 31.06 -1.06
C ASP A 285 -44.08 30.95 -1.12
N LEU A 286 -43.45 30.73 0.02
CA LEU A 286 -42.05 30.34 0.12
C LEU A 286 -41.87 28.88 -0.29
N ILE A 287 -40.96 28.63 -1.24
CA ILE A 287 -40.59 27.28 -1.66
C ILE A 287 -39.28 26.90 -0.99
N HIS A 288 -39.26 25.72 -0.38
CA HIS A 288 -38.10 25.17 0.30
C HIS A 288 -37.48 24.05 -0.53
N SER A 289 -36.15 24.02 -0.65
CA SER A 289 -35.42 22.98 -1.36
C SER A 289 -34.31 22.43 -0.48
N PHE A 290 -34.19 21.10 -0.43
CA PHE A 290 -33.21 20.39 0.39
C PHE A 290 -32.41 19.44 -0.50
N THR A 291 -31.08 19.50 -0.41
CA THR A 291 -30.18 18.58 -1.09
C THR A 291 -29.24 17.90 -0.10
N LEU A 292 -29.09 16.60 -0.24
CA LEU A 292 -28.04 15.81 0.39
C LEU A 292 -27.15 15.21 -0.70
N THR A 293 -25.85 15.46 -0.64
CA THR A 293 -24.85 14.84 -1.52
C THR A 293 -23.89 13.99 -0.72
N VAL A 294 -23.69 12.73 -1.13
CA VAL A 294 -22.72 11.81 -0.55
C VAL A 294 -21.58 11.59 -1.54
N ARG A 295 -20.33 11.65 -1.04
CA ARG A 295 -19.09 11.65 -1.81
C ARG A 295 -18.18 10.53 -1.34
N TYR A 296 -17.73 9.68 -2.25
CA TYR A 296 -16.86 8.53 -1.96
C TYR A 296 -15.95 8.17 -3.13
N GLY A 297 -15.00 7.26 -2.89
CA GLY A 297 -14.14 6.69 -3.94
C GLY A 297 -13.39 7.74 -4.76
N PHE A 298 -12.55 8.55 -4.10
CA PHE A 298 -11.68 9.53 -4.76
C PHE A 298 -10.80 8.86 -5.82
N ILE A 299 -10.65 9.52 -6.96
CA ILE A 299 -9.82 9.03 -8.05
C ILE A 299 -8.42 9.61 -7.91
N LEU A 300 -7.43 8.72 -8.06
CA LEU A 300 -6.04 9.10 -8.12
C LEU A 300 -5.75 9.78 -9.46
N THR A 301 -4.95 10.83 -9.42
CA THR A 301 -4.45 11.49 -10.64
C THR A 301 -3.59 10.53 -11.47
N GLU A 302 -3.41 10.76 -12.78
CA GLU A 302 -2.51 9.92 -13.60
C GLU A 302 -1.05 9.93 -13.05
N ALA A 303 -0.66 10.98 -12.32
CA ALA A 303 0.62 11.07 -11.64
C ALA A 303 0.66 10.19 -10.38
N GLU A 304 -0.40 10.21 -9.57
CA GLU A 304 -0.52 9.39 -8.37
C GLU A 304 -0.65 7.90 -8.71
N GLU A 305 -1.32 7.53 -9.80
CA GLU A 305 -1.36 6.14 -10.29
C GLU A 305 0.04 5.65 -10.68
N ARG A 306 0.85 6.50 -11.33
CA ARG A 306 2.25 6.20 -11.65
C ARG A 306 3.12 6.07 -10.40
N VAL A 307 3.00 6.99 -9.45
CA VAL A 307 3.74 6.91 -8.18
C VAL A 307 3.35 5.64 -7.42
N LYS A 308 2.07 5.27 -7.43
CA LYS A 308 1.60 4.05 -6.79
C LYS A 308 2.19 2.80 -7.45
N SER A 309 2.20 2.73 -8.78
CA SER A 309 2.78 1.58 -9.51
C SER A 309 4.30 1.51 -9.35
N GLU A 310 5.00 2.65 -9.38
CA GLU A 310 6.42 2.74 -9.05
C GLU A 310 6.70 2.26 -7.63
N TRP A 311 5.88 2.64 -6.66
CA TRP A 311 6.04 2.22 -5.27
C TRP A 311 5.80 0.71 -5.08
N GLU A 312 4.82 0.15 -5.78
CA GLU A 312 4.58 -1.31 -5.82
C GLU A 312 5.77 -2.06 -6.45
N ASN A 313 6.34 -1.55 -7.55
CA ASN A 313 7.53 -2.12 -8.17
C ASN A 313 8.75 -2.05 -7.24
N LEU A 314 9.01 -0.90 -6.62
CA LEU A 314 10.10 -0.72 -5.65
C LEU A 314 9.96 -1.65 -4.45
N LYS A 315 8.72 -1.89 -3.99
CA LYS A 315 8.45 -2.84 -2.91
C LYS A 315 8.82 -4.28 -3.33
N ASN A 316 8.47 -4.68 -4.54
CA ASN A 316 8.81 -6.01 -5.07
C ASN A 316 10.32 -6.17 -5.28
N GLU A 317 11.00 -5.17 -5.85
CA GLU A 317 12.46 -5.16 -6.00
C GLU A 317 13.17 -5.25 -4.64
N ARG A 318 12.66 -4.54 -3.62
CA ARG A 318 13.19 -4.62 -2.26
C ARG A 318 13.07 -6.03 -1.68
N ILE A 319 11.92 -6.68 -1.84
CA ILE A 319 11.71 -8.07 -1.38
C ILE A 319 12.68 -9.02 -2.10
N GLU A 320 12.87 -8.85 -3.41
CA GLU A 320 13.82 -9.67 -4.18
C GLU A 320 15.27 -9.46 -3.72
N PHE A 321 15.66 -8.21 -3.46
CA PHE A 321 16.98 -7.87 -2.94
C PHE A 321 17.22 -8.44 -1.53
N GLU A 322 16.22 -8.34 -0.64
CA GLU A 322 16.29 -8.90 0.71
C GLU A 322 16.45 -10.43 0.66
N ASN A 323 15.71 -11.12 -0.21
CA ASN A 323 15.85 -12.57 -0.42
C ASN A 323 17.23 -12.94 -0.99
N LYS A 324 17.73 -12.22 -1.99
CA LYS A 324 19.07 -12.44 -2.54
C LYS A 324 20.15 -12.24 -1.47
N SER A 325 20.04 -11.16 -0.70
CA SER A 325 20.98 -10.84 0.38
C SER A 325 20.95 -11.89 1.49
N ALA A 326 19.76 -12.40 1.86
CA ALA A 326 19.62 -13.48 2.84
C ALA A 326 20.28 -14.78 2.36
N ASN A 327 20.04 -15.17 1.10
CA ASN A 327 20.67 -16.35 0.50
C ASN A 327 22.20 -16.20 0.42
N GLU A 328 22.69 -15.01 0.09
CA GLU A 328 24.12 -14.72 0.02
C GLU A 328 24.77 -14.74 1.41
N LEU A 329 24.11 -14.18 2.44
CA LEU A 329 24.53 -14.28 3.83
C LEU A 329 24.57 -15.73 4.33
N GLU A 330 23.61 -16.55 3.95
CA GLU A 330 23.59 -17.98 4.30
C GLU A 330 24.75 -18.72 3.63
N ARG A 331 25.02 -18.45 2.35
CA ARG A 331 26.20 -18.98 1.64
C ARG A 331 27.50 -18.58 2.32
N ILE A 332 27.67 -17.30 2.64
CA ILE A 332 28.86 -16.79 3.34
C ILE A 332 29.00 -17.45 4.72
N ARG A 333 27.90 -17.62 5.46
CA ARG A 333 27.92 -18.28 6.77
C ARG A 333 28.37 -19.74 6.64
N PHE A 334 27.78 -20.48 5.70
CA PHE A 334 28.15 -21.87 5.42
C PHE A 334 29.62 -22.00 5.02
N GLU A 335 30.10 -21.13 4.12
CA GLU A 335 31.50 -21.13 3.69
C GLU A 335 32.46 -20.78 4.83
N LYS A 336 32.09 -19.82 5.69
CA LYS A 336 32.87 -19.47 6.88
C LYS A 336 32.94 -20.62 7.88
N GLU A 337 31.85 -21.35 8.11
CA GLU A 337 31.83 -22.55 8.97
C GLU A 337 32.68 -23.67 8.38
N ARG A 338 32.59 -23.89 7.06
CA ARG A 338 33.42 -24.85 6.33
C ARG A 338 34.91 -24.50 6.44
N LEU A 339 35.29 -23.24 6.24
CA LEU A 339 36.66 -22.76 6.38
C LEU A 339 37.17 -22.89 7.81
N LYS A 340 36.35 -22.55 8.81
CA LYS A 340 36.69 -22.74 10.24
C LYS A 340 36.95 -24.20 10.56
N THR A 341 36.13 -25.10 10.03
CA THR A 341 36.27 -26.55 10.20
C THR A 341 37.53 -27.06 9.53
N SER A 342 37.75 -26.69 8.27
CA SER A 342 38.97 -27.03 7.51
C SER A 342 40.24 -26.54 8.21
N SER A 343 40.27 -25.27 8.65
CA SER A 343 41.39 -24.70 9.41
C SER A 343 41.65 -25.46 10.72
N LYS A 344 40.60 -25.83 11.45
CA LYS A 344 40.73 -26.65 12.67
C LYS A 344 41.33 -28.02 12.37
N LEU A 345 40.89 -28.69 11.30
CA LEU A 345 41.43 -30.00 10.90
C LEU A 345 42.90 -29.90 10.47
N ILE A 346 43.28 -28.84 9.75
CA ILE A 346 44.68 -28.59 9.39
C ILE A 346 45.55 -28.42 10.64
N ILE A 347 45.10 -27.62 11.62
CA ILE A 347 45.83 -27.44 12.89
C ILE A 347 45.97 -28.76 13.64
N MET A 348 44.89 -29.55 13.73
CA MET A 348 44.93 -30.88 14.33
C MET A 348 45.89 -31.82 13.59
N PHE A 349 45.93 -31.74 12.25
CA PHE A 349 46.83 -32.59 11.46
C PHE A 349 48.31 -32.21 11.68
N ILE A 350 48.61 -30.92 11.80
CA ILE A 350 49.95 -30.44 12.17
C ILE A 350 50.35 -30.95 13.56
N ASP A 351 49.45 -30.87 14.55
CA ASP A 351 49.69 -31.41 15.90
C ASP A 351 49.91 -32.92 15.89
N ALA A 352 49.09 -33.68 15.14
CA ALA A 352 49.27 -35.12 14.98
C ALA A 352 50.64 -35.48 14.39
N ARG A 353 51.11 -34.69 13.41
CA ARG A 353 52.42 -34.89 12.77
C ARG A 353 53.58 -34.53 13.71
N ASP A 354 53.48 -33.46 14.48
CA ASP A 354 54.47 -33.12 15.50
C ASP A 354 54.59 -34.22 16.57
N LYS A 355 53.46 -34.75 17.04
CA LYS A 355 53.45 -35.90 17.96
C LYS A 355 54.06 -37.15 17.35
N TYR A 356 53.77 -37.41 16.08
CA TYR A 356 54.38 -38.52 15.34
C TYR A 356 55.91 -38.41 15.26
N GLU A 357 56.42 -37.21 14.95
CA GLU A 357 57.87 -36.93 14.89
C GLU A 357 58.53 -37.08 16.27
N LYS A 358 57.82 -36.73 17.35
CA LYS A 358 58.23 -36.95 18.75
C LYS A 358 58.08 -38.40 19.23
N LYS A 359 57.70 -39.34 18.35
CA LYS A 359 57.45 -40.76 18.64
C LYS A 359 56.29 -41.01 19.63
N GLN A 360 55.37 -40.07 19.75
CA GLN A 360 54.13 -40.19 20.54
C GLN A 360 53.00 -40.74 19.66
N TYR A 361 53.10 -42.02 19.31
CA TYR A 361 52.23 -42.70 18.36
C TYR A 361 50.80 -42.89 18.85
N SER A 362 50.60 -43.20 20.13
CA SER A 362 49.26 -43.32 20.72
C SER A 362 48.49 -41.99 20.64
N ALA A 363 49.12 -40.92 21.12
CA ALA A 363 48.55 -39.57 21.10
C ALA A 363 48.39 -39.00 19.67
N SER A 364 49.26 -39.39 18.73
CA SER A 364 49.12 -39.04 17.31
C SER A 364 47.93 -39.78 16.66
N ALA A 365 47.78 -41.09 16.93
CA ALA A 365 46.68 -41.89 16.42
C ALA A 365 45.31 -41.36 16.89
N GLU A 366 45.17 -40.97 18.16
CA GLU A 366 43.93 -40.39 18.70
C GLU A 366 43.51 -39.12 17.94
N ILE A 367 44.46 -38.23 17.64
CA ILE A 367 44.17 -37.00 16.89
C ILE A 367 43.79 -37.32 15.44
N LEU A 368 44.48 -38.26 14.79
CA LEU A 368 44.17 -38.68 13.42
C LEU A 368 42.80 -39.37 13.31
N GLU A 369 42.41 -40.16 14.30
CA GLU A 369 41.07 -40.74 14.37
C GLU A 369 39.99 -39.67 14.58
N ALA A 370 40.26 -38.65 15.41
CA ALA A 370 39.37 -37.50 15.57
C ALA A 370 39.22 -36.68 14.29
N ILE A 371 40.30 -36.52 13.52
CA ILE A 371 40.31 -35.91 12.19
C ILE A 371 39.46 -36.73 11.22
N LEU A 372 39.73 -38.04 11.08
CA LEU A 372 39.02 -38.93 10.14
C LEU A 372 37.55 -39.15 10.50
N LYS A 373 37.16 -38.96 11.76
CA LYS A 373 35.75 -38.91 12.16
C LYS A 373 35.02 -37.69 11.62
N SER A 374 35.73 -36.57 11.45
CA SER A 374 35.20 -35.30 10.96
C SER A 374 35.33 -35.17 9.43
N ASP A 375 36.42 -35.69 8.86
CA ASP A 375 36.67 -35.78 7.43
C ASP A 375 37.22 -37.17 7.05
N PRO A 376 36.34 -38.14 6.75
CA PRO A 376 36.72 -39.49 6.36
C PRO A 376 37.45 -39.56 5.00
N ALA A 377 37.50 -38.49 4.22
CA ALA A 377 38.13 -38.46 2.91
C ALA A 377 39.59 -37.96 2.94
N GLN A 378 40.10 -37.57 4.12
CA GLN A 378 41.46 -37.04 4.23
C GLN A 378 42.52 -38.15 4.09
N GLU A 379 43.01 -38.34 2.85
CA GLU A 379 43.97 -39.40 2.50
C GLU A 379 45.28 -39.32 3.27
N GLU A 380 45.80 -38.12 3.55
CA GLU A 380 47.04 -37.94 4.31
C GLU A 380 46.91 -38.43 5.76
N ALA A 381 45.75 -38.17 6.39
CA ALA A 381 45.48 -38.65 7.75
C ALA A 381 45.28 -40.17 7.79
N LYS A 382 44.64 -40.76 6.76
CA LYS A 382 44.55 -42.22 6.62
C LYS A 382 45.90 -42.87 6.46
N ALA A 383 46.75 -42.33 5.59
CA ALA A 383 48.08 -42.86 5.32
C ALA A 383 48.95 -42.83 6.59
N LEU A 384 48.97 -41.71 7.31
CA LEU A 384 49.73 -41.57 8.55
C LEU A 384 49.19 -42.49 9.65
N LEU A 385 47.87 -42.61 9.80
CA LEU A 385 47.27 -43.53 10.77
C LEU A 385 47.55 -45.00 10.42
N ALA A 386 47.53 -45.37 9.14
CA ALA A 386 47.90 -46.71 8.69
C ALA A 386 49.37 -47.02 8.97
N GLU A 387 50.27 -46.04 8.78
CA GLU A 387 51.68 -46.18 9.15
C GLU A 387 51.85 -46.39 10.65
N ILE A 388 51.16 -45.59 11.48
CA ILE A 388 51.15 -45.75 12.95
C ILE A 388 50.61 -47.13 13.34
N ARG A 389 49.49 -47.58 12.76
CA ARG A 389 48.90 -48.89 13.04
C ARG A 389 49.81 -50.05 12.62
N SER A 390 50.50 -49.94 11.48
CA SER A 390 51.50 -50.91 11.04
C SER A 390 52.69 -50.99 12.02
N ARG A 391 53.14 -49.84 12.51
CA ARG A 391 54.15 -49.71 13.56
C ARG A 391 53.69 -50.32 14.89
N MET A 392 52.41 -50.19 15.23
CA MET A 392 51.75 -50.75 16.41
C MET A 392 51.31 -52.23 16.25
N ASN A 393 51.61 -52.88 15.12
CA ASN A 393 51.25 -54.28 14.88
C ASN A 393 51.90 -55.21 15.93
N SER A 394 51.13 -56.18 16.43
CA SER A 394 51.54 -57.17 17.44
C SER A 394 52.82 -57.93 17.06
N GLU A 395 53.04 -58.22 15.78
CA GLU A 395 54.27 -58.87 15.33
C GLU A 395 55.51 -57.98 15.47
N THR A 396 55.36 -56.68 15.19
CA THR A 396 56.42 -55.68 15.37
C THR A 396 56.71 -55.47 16.85
N ILE A 397 55.68 -55.46 17.70
CA ILE A 397 55.81 -55.38 19.16
C ILE A 397 56.59 -56.60 19.69
N VAL A 398 56.21 -57.81 19.29
CA VAL A 398 56.91 -59.04 19.71
C VAL A 398 58.37 -59.07 19.22
N ARG A 399 58.63 -58.63 17.97
CA ARG A 399 60.00 -58.51 17.45
C ARG A 399 60.83 -57.54 18.28
N ARG A 400 60.32 -56.34 18.54
CA ARG A 400 61.03 -55.32 19.34
C ARG A 400 61.22 -55.77 20.78
N LEU A 401 60.26 -56.43 21.41
CA LEU A 401 60.43 -57.06 22.74
C LEU A 401 61.61 -58.05 22.75
N LYS A 402 61.74 -58.86 21.70
CA LYS A 402 62.86 -59.78 21.54
C LYS A 402 64.19 -59.05 21.34
N GLU A 403 64.19 -57.95 20.60
CA GLU A 403 65.37 -57.09 20.39
C GLU A 403 65.78 -56.37 21.68
N ILE A 404 64.85 -55.85 22.48
CA ILE A 404 65.12 -55.29 23.82
C ILE A 404 65.82 -56.33 24.69
N ARG A 405 65.25 -57.54 24.81
CA ARG A 405 65.85 -58.63 25.60
C ARG A 405 67.25 -59.00 25.08
N ALA A 406 67.45 -59.01 23.77
CA ALA A 406 68.74 -59.34 23.16
C ALA A 406 69.79 -58.24 23.38
N ASN A 407 69.43 -56.98 23.15
CA ASN A 407 70.29 -55.81 23.35
C ASN A 407 70.66 -55.65 24.83
N TYR A 408 69.70 -55.85 25.74
CA TYR A 408 69.94 -55.84 27.18
C TYR A 408 70.99 -56.89 27.58
N LYS A 409 70.84 -58.14 27.12
CA LYS A 409 71.80 -59.23 27.39
C LYS A 409 73.18 -58.99 26.78
N GLN A 410 73.25 -58.23 25.68
CA GLN A 410 74.51 -57.86 25.02
C GLN A 410 75.16 -56.61 25.63
N GLY A 411 74.58 -56.01 26.68
CA GLY A 411 75.08 -54.78 27.30
C GLY A 411 74.85 -53.51 26.48
N LYS A 412 74.03 -53.58 25.43
CA LYS A 412 73.70 -52.44 24.54
C LYS A 412 72.47 -51.69 25.07
N TYR A 413 72.60 -51.09 26.24
CA TYR A 413 71.46 -50.51 26.95
C TYR A 413 70.85 -49.28 26.25
N GLU A 414 71.64 -48.45 25.56
CA GLU A 414 71.11 -47.32 24.78
C GLU A 414 70.21 -47.76 23.62
N ALA A 415 70.63 -48.80 22.89
CA ALA A 415 69.84 -49.39 21.81
C ALA A 415 68.54 -50.02 22.35
N ALA A 416 68.62 -50.71 23.50
CA ALA A 416 67.45 -51.24 24.19
C ALA A 416 66.49 -50.12 24.62
N MET A 417 67.00 -49.01 25.16
CA MET A 417 66.20 -47.85 25.60
C MET A 417 65.41 -47.20 24.45
N SER A 418 65.96 -47.18 23.23
CA SER A 418 65.24 -46.69 22.06
C SER A 418 63.97 -47.51 21.76
N ASP A 419 64.08 -48.84 21.81
CA ASP A 419 62.95 -49.75 21.60
C ASP A 419 61.99 -49.78 22.79
N ILE A 420 62.50 -49.64 24.02
CA ILE A 420 61.70 -49.54 25.25
C ILE A 420 60.81 -48.29 25.21
N ASN A 421 61.37 -47.11 24.93
CA ASN A 421 60.60 -45.87 24.88
C ASN A 421 59.52 -45.92 23.80
N TYR A 422 59.82 -46.54 22.66
CA TYR A 422 58.86 -46.80 21.61
C TYR A 422 57.69 -47.69 22.09
N LEU A 423 57.99 -48.78 22.82
CA LEU A 423 56.96 -49.69 23.31
C LEU A 423 56.17 -49.13 24.50
N LEU A 424 56.79 -48.32 25.37
CA LEU A 424 56.09 -47.65 26.48
C LEU A 424 55.12 -46.58 25.99
N ASP A 425 55.36 -45.97 24.83
CA ASP A 425 54.39 -45.05 24.24
C ASP A 425 53.12 -45.75 23.71
N ILE A 426 53.29 -46.97 23.19
CA ILE A 426 52.21 -47.80 22.63
C ILE A 426 51.50 -48.61 23.72
N GLN A 427 52.25 -49.12 24.70
CA GLN A 427 51.78 -49.90 25.84
C GLN A 427 52.40 -49.37 27.15
N PRO A 428 51.89 -48.22 27.66
CA PRO A 428 52.41 -47.59 28.88
C PRO A 428 52.38 -48.51 30.10
N ASP A 429 51.44 -49.44 30.13
CA ASP A 429 51.20 -50.37 31.24
C ASP A 429 51.91 -51.72 31.08
N ASN A 430 52.70 -51.93 30.02
CA ASN A 430 53.43 -53.17 29.85
C ASN A 430 54.51 -53.30 30.94
N THR A 431 54.21 -54.11 31.95
CA THR A 431 55.06 -54.32 33.13
C THR A 431 56.45 -54.79 32.76
N GLU A 432 56.57 -55.67 31.76
CA GLU A 432 57.86 -56.21 31.32
C GLU A 432 58.73 -55.14 30.67
N VAL A 433 58.15 -54.30 29.80
CA VAL A 433 58.87 -53.20 29.15
C VAL A 433 59.28 -52.14 30.16
N ARG A 434 58.41 -51.82 31.14
CA ARG A 434 58.74 -50.88 32.22
C ARG A 434 59.90 -51.37 33.08
N VAL A 435 59.85 -52.64 33.50
CA VAL A 435 60.92 -53.27 34.27
C VAL A 435 62.22 -53.26 33.46
N MET A 436 62.19 -53.66 32.19
CA MET A 436 63.37 -53.60 31.32
C MET A 436 63.87 -52.17 31.08
N GLY A 437 62.97 -51.19 31.04
CA GLY A 437 63.29 -49.76 30.96
C GLY A 437 64.07 -49.27 32.16
N PHE A 438 63.51 -49.46 33.35
CA PHE A 438 64.18 -49.09 34.60
C PHE A 438 65.49 -49.86 34.80
N LEU A 439 65.53 -51.15 34.45
CA LEU A 439 66.76 -51.95 34.50
C LEU A 439 67.82 -51.46 33.49
N SER A 440 67.42 -51.08 32.27
CA SER A 440 68.34 -50.56 31.24
C SER A 440 68.89 -49.20 31.64
N GLN A 441 68.03 -48.33 32.17
CA GLN A 441 68.40 -47.02 32.69
C GLN A 441 69.35 -47.13 33.89
N ALA A 442 69.06 -48.03 34.83
CA ALA A 442 69.94 -48.31 35.97
C ALA A 442 71.34 -48.77 35.52
N GLN A 443 71.42 -49.64 34.50
CA GLN A 443 72.70 -50.11 33.95
C GLN A 443 73.47 -49.00 33.21
N LEU A 444 72.78 -48.10 32.50
CA LEU A 444 73.39 -46.90 31.91
C LEU A 444 73.99 -46.00 33.00
N TYR A 445 73.23 -45.71 34.06
CA TYR A 445 73.71 -44.93 35.20
C TYR A 445 74.88 -45.60 35.94
N LEU A 446 74.89 -46.93 36.05
CA LEU A 446 76.04 -47.67 36.59
C LEU A 446 77.30 -47.49 35.73
N GLY A 447 77.17 -47.48 34.39
CA GLY A 447 78.25 -47.19 33.46
C GLY A 447 78.79 -45.76 33.58
N GLU A 448 77.92 -44.81 33.90
CA GLU A 448 78.26 -43.40 34.16
C GLU A 448 78.71 -43.12 35.61
N GLN A 449 78.82 -44.14 36.46
CA GLN A 449 79.12 -44.04 37.91
C GLN A 449 78.12 -43.19 38.71
N LYS A 450 76.89 -43.01 38.22
CA LYS A 450 75.78 -42.33 38.90
C LYS A 450 75.02 -43.30 39.80
N TYR A 451 75.65 -43.74 40.87
CA TYR A 451 75.12 -44.80 41.74
C TYR A 451 73.79 -44.46 42.44
N ASN A 452 73.57 -43.19 42.80
CA ASN A 452 72.31 -42.75 43.41
C ASN A 452 71.14 -42.79 42.43
N ASP A 453 71.35 -42.36 41.19
CA ASP A 453 70.33 -42.40 40.14
C ASP A 453 70.01 -43.85 39.75
N ALA A 454 71.04 -44.70 39.60
CA ALA A 454 70.87 -46.14 39.39
C ALA A 454 70.07 -46.82 40.51
N LYS A 455 70.34 -46.47 41.78
CA LYS A 455 69.57 -46.96 42.92
C LYS A 455 68.10 -46.55 42.84
N GLY A 456 67.81 -45.32 42.41
CA GLY A 456 66.45 -44.80 42.20
C GLY A 456 65.68 -45.65 41.19
N GLU A 457 66.26 -45.88 40.01
CA GLU A 457 65.62 -46.69 38.96
C GLU A 457 65.38 -48.14 39.41
N LEU A 458 66.33 -48.75 40.12
CA LEU A 458 66.16 -50.12 40.63
C LEU A 458 65.08 -50.23 41.72
N ILE A 459 64.86 -49.18 42.51
CA ILE A 459 63.72 -49.13 43.45
C ILE A 459 62.40 -49.14 42.68
N GLU A 460 62.31 -48.41 41.56
CA GLU A 460 61.12 -48.45 40.70
C GLU A 460 60.90 -49.84 40.09
N VAL A 461 61.97 -50.57 39.72
CA VAL A 461 61.86 -51.99 39.35
C VAL A 461 61.24 -52.81 40.49
N MET A 462 61.75 -52.68 41.71
CA MET A 462 61.27 -53.43 42.87
C MET A 462 59.81 -53.11 43.26
N LYS A 463 59.31 -51.91 42.93
CA LYS A 463 57.89 -51.56 43.11
C LYS A 463 56.99 -52.29 42.12
N ILE A 464 57.46 -52.53 40.89
CA ILE A 464 56.68 -53.17 39.83
C ILE A 464 56.82 -54.70 39.87
N ASP A 465 58.03 -55.20 40.08
CA ASP A 465 58.37 -56.63 40.21
C ASP A 465 59.18 -56.88 41.49
N PRO A 466 58.50 -57.09 42.64
CA PRO A 466 59.15 -57.30 43.93
C PRO A 466 60.06 -58.53 44.02
N GLN A 467 59.98 -59.46 43.06
CA GLN A 467 60.78 -60.69 43.04
C GLN A 467 61.92 -60.63 42.03
N ASN A 468 62.19 -59.46 41.44
CA ASN A 468 63.24 -59.32 40.45
C ASN A 468 64.63 -59.55 41.04
N THR A 469 65.20 -60.73 40.76
CA THR A 469 66.47 -61.17 41.34
C THR A 469 67.66 -60.32 40.88
N GLU A 470 67.60 -59.78 39.65
CA GLU A 470 68.65 -58.93 39.11
C GLU A 470 68.69 -57.57 39.80
N ALA A 471 67.53 -56.92 39.95
CA ALA A 471 67.42 -55.64 40.64
C ALA A 471 67.86 -55.74 42.11
N SER A 472 67.46 -56.80 42.82
CA SER A 472 67.87 -57.03 44.22
C SER A 472 69.39 -57.18 44.37
N LEU A 473 70.05 -57.87 43.42
CA LEU A 473 71.49 -58.10 43.46
C LEU A 473 72.28 -56.83 43.10
N LEU A 474 71.81 -56.07 42.11
CA LEU A 474 72.39 -54.77 41.75
C LEU A 474 72.22 -53.74 42.87
N LEU A 475 71.06 -53.68 43.54
CA LEU A 475 70.82 -52.84 44.71
C LEU A 475 71.81 -53.16 45.84
N LYS A 476 72.01 -54.44 46.16
CA LYS A 476 72.96 -54.86 47.19
C LYS A 476 74.40 -54.46 46.84
N ARG A 477 74.80 -54.60 45.57
CA ARG A 477 76.12 -54.15 45.07
C ARG A 477 76.29 -52.65 45.15
N ILE A 478 75.33 -51.87 44.66
CA ILE A 478 75.34 -50.40 44.74
C ILE A 478 75.40 -49.94 46.20
N GLN A 479 74.65 -50.59 47.08
CA GLN A 479 74.63 -50.26 48.50
C GLN A 479 75.98 -50.51 49.16
N THR A 480 76.65 -51.62 48.85
CA THR A 480 78.03 -51.87 49.30
C THR A 480 79.02 -50.83 48.72
N ILE A 481 78.88 -50.43 47.46
CA ILE A 481 79.75 -49.40 46.86
C ILE A 481 79.53 -48.03 47.51
N LEU A 482 78.27 -47.65 47.76
CA LEU A 482 77.92 -46.40 48.45
C LEU A 482 78.37 -46.39 49.91
N GLU A 483 78.36 -47.54 50.59
CA GLU A 483 78.84 -47.69 51.98
C GLU A 483 80.37 -47.69 52.09
N ILE A 484 81.10 -48.02 51.02
CA ILE A 484 82.58 -47.97 50.95
C ILE A 484 83.08 -46.61 50.44
N SER A 485 82.25 -45.85 49.72
CA SER A 485 82.61 -44.53 49.15
C SER A 485 82.17 -43.33 50.01
N GLN A 486 81.50 -43.58 51.13
CA GLN A 486 81.32 -42.65 52.25
C GLN A 486 82.48 -42.80 53.24
#